data_AF-A0A2J7QCI3-F1
#
_entry.id   AF-A0A2J7QCI3-F1
#
_cell.length_a   1.000
_cell.length_b   1.000
_cell.length_c   1.000
_cell.angle_alpha   90.00
_cell.angle_beta   90.00
_cell.angle_gamma   90.00
#
_symmetry.space_group_name_H-M   'P 1'
#
loop_
_entity.id
_entity.type
_entity.pdbx_description
1 polymer ?
#
loop_
_entity_poly.entity_id
_entity_poly.type
_entity_poly.pdbx_seq_one_letter_code
_entity_poly.pdbx_strand_id
1 'polypeptide(L)'
;MSEICGLLKLALESPSWTMKAQAANAVSTVATKTGQTMSTEHRNSLINILVTGLNGRTWNGKENLLKALATICSSCKIELKQEELSSVVDTIVDAMLKECCKEQLAYKQHALKALGDALSALDIDRFDQVYSIVEDTLAKGNGTEESDDERSSETNSQRQQILTQLTETAYETLGKAWPSNHLTQVHYREKVLDQCVSCLNNSTRPVQVAIVAALRCYVERLTLLDGSTMLEEGDREVLDRILKKVYQALEFSLGILKHARLRKEALNVLYLLGKKLKDLNCTAELCNLSVTFGPSLEECSKDNTPEIKSRVIDIKNLLKA
;
A
#
# COMPACT_ATOMS: atom_id res chain seq x y z
N MET A 1 -26.96 -18.92 5.37
CA MET A 1 -26.21 -17.64 5.40
C MET A 1 -26.74 -16.70 6.49
N SER A 2 -28.06 -16.47 6.58
CA SER A 2 -28.67 -15.63 7.62
C SER A 2 -28.32 -16.09 9.05
N GLU A 3 -28.42 -17.40 9.33
CA GLU A 3 -28.08 -17.97 10.65
C GLU A 3 -26.61 -17.75 11.04
N ILE A 4 -25.68 -17.99 10.11
CA ILE A 4 -24.24 -17.75 10.32
C ILE A 4 -23.98 -16.28 10.62
N CYS A 5 -24.59 -15.37 9.86
CA CYS A 5 -24.46 -13.93 10.13
C CYS A 5 -25.03 -13.58 11.51
N GLY A 6 -26.20 -14.11 11.87
CA GLY A 6 -26.81 -13.89 13.19
C GLY A 6 -25.92 -14.34 14.35
N LEU A 7 -25.31 -15.53 14.25
CA LEU A 7 -24.36 -16.03 15.26
C LEU A 7 -23.12 -15.14 15.37
N LEU A 8 -22.59 -14.66 14.25
CA LEU A 8 -21.43 -13.77 14.24
C LEU A 8 -21.74 -12.42 14.88
N LYS A 9 -22.94 -11.88 14.68
CA LYS A 9 -23.39 -10.64 15.35
C LYS A 9 -23.36 -10.80 16.87
N LEU A 10 -24.00 -11.85 17.39
CA LEU A 10 -24.03 -12.14 18.83
C LEU A 10 -22.62 -12.34 19.40
N ALA A 11 -21.75 -13.03 18.67
CA ALA A 11 -20.38 -13.29 19.10
C ALA A 11 -19.52 -12.00 19.13
N LEU A 12 -19.72 -11.07 18.18
CA LEU A 12 -19.04 -9.78 18.15
C LEU A 12 -19.50 -8.80 19.25
N GLU A 13 -20.73 -8.97 19.74
CA GLU A 13 -21.29 -8.19 20.85
C GLU A 13 -20.96 -8.78 22.23
N SER A 14 -20.38 -9.99 22.27
CA SER A 14 -19.97 -10.67 23.50
C SER A 14 -19.05 -9.81 24.38
N PRO A 15 -19.18 -9.84 25.71
CA PRO A 15 -18.21 -9.16 26.60
C PRO A 15 -16.79 -9.76 26.52
N SER A 16 -16.63 -10.96 25.95
CA SER A 16 -15.32 -11.64 25.80
C SER A 16 -14.56 -11.16 24.57
N TRP A 17 -13.38 -10.55 24.77
CA TRP A 17 -12.50 -10.12 23.69
C TRP A 17 -12.05 -11.25 22.78
N THR A 18 -11.74 -12.41 23.34
CA THR A 18 -11.37 -13.60 22.57
C THR A 18 -12.51 -14.02 21.65
N MET A 19 -13.75 -14.00 22.15
CA MET A 19 -14.94 -14.31 21.34
C MET A 19 -15.10 -13.29 20.20
N LYS A 20 -14.92 -11.99 20.48
CA LYS A 20 -14.95 -10.95 19.44
C LYS A 20 -13.89 -11.16 18.36
N ALA A 21 -12.65 -11.44 18.75
CA ALA A 21 -11.55 -11.68 17.81
C ALA A 21 -11.81 -12.91 16.92
N GLN A 22 -12.30 -14.00 17.51
CA GLN A 22 -12.66 -15.21 16.77
C GLN A 22 -13.83 -14.95 15.81
N ALA A 23 -14.85 -14.24 16.26
CA ALA A 23 -15.98 -13.85 15.43
C ALA A 23 -15.52 -12.96 14.26
N ALA A 24 -14.63 -12.00 14.48
CA ALA A 24 -14.07 -11.15 13.43
C ALA A 24 -13.31 -11.96 12.37
N ASN A 25 -12.49 -12.94 12.79
CA ASN A 25 -11.82 -13.84 11.86
C ASN A 25 -12.80 -14.72 11.06
N ALA A 26 -13.88 -15.16 11.69
CA ALA A 26 -14.95 -15.87 11.00
C ALA A 26 -15.67 -14.96 10.01
N VAL A 27 -15.88 -13.67 10.31
CA VAL A 27 -16.40 -12.68 9.37
C VAL A 27 -15.48 -12.53 8.15
N SER A 28 -14.16 -12.43 8.31
CA SER A 28 -13.22 -12.44 7.18
C SER A 28 -13.41 -13.67 6.29
N THR A 29 -13.58 -14.85 6.89
CA THR A 29 -13.78 -16.10 6.16
C THR A 29 -15.10 -16.09 5.38
N VAL A 30 -16.19 -15.66 6.01
CA VAL A 30 -17.50 -15.54 5.37
C VAL A 30 -17.45 -14.51 4.23
N ALA A 31 -16.86 -13.33 4.45
CA ALA A 31 -16.71 -12.30 3.42
C ALA A 31 -15.91 -12.82 2.22
N THR A 32 -14.81 -13.53 2.44
CA THR A 32 -14.00 -14.10 1.35
C THR A 32 -14.78 -15.13 0.53
N LYS A 33 -15.60 -15.96 1.18
CA LYS A 33 -16.34 -17.05 0.52
C LYS A 33 -17.65 -16.62 -0.12
N THR A 34 -18.27 -15.57 0.40
CA THR A 34 -19.65 -15.21 0.07
C THR A 34 -19.85 -13.73 -0.23
N GLY A 35 -18.79 -12.92 -0.31
CA GLY A 35 -18.89 -11.46 -0.44
C GLY A 35 -19.80 -11.00 -1.58
N GLN A 36 -19.67 -11.62 -2.76
CA GLN A 36 -20.49 -11.32 -3.97
C GLN A 36 -21.96 -11.73 -3.85
N THR A 37 -22.30 -12.61 -2.91
CA THR A 37 -23.68 -13.12 -2.70
C THR A 37 -24.25 -12.72 -1.35
N MET A 38 -23.50 -11.94 -0.57
CA MET A 38 -23.91 -11.46 0.75
C MET A 38 -24.95 -10.36 0.59
N SER A 39 -26.09 -10.53 1.26
CA SER A 39 -27.15 -9.53 1.24
C SER A 39 -26.64 -8.18 1.80
N THR A 40 -27.17 -7.08 1.26
CA THR A 40 -26.86 -5.72 1.76
C THR A 40 -27.16 -5.58 3.25
N GLU A 41 -28.25 -6.17 3.74
CA GLU A 41 -28.63 -6.12 5.15
C GLU A 41 -27.59 -6.82 6.05
N HIS A 42 -27.18 -8.04 5.71
CA HIS A 42 -26.19 -8.78 6.48
C HIS A 42 -24.82 -8.09 6.43
N ARG A 43 -24.41 -7.62 5.25
CA ARG A 43 -23.15 -6.88 5.06
C ARG A 43 -23.11 -5.62 5.91
N ASN A 44 -24.11 -4.75 5.79
CA ASN A 44 -24.15 -3.48 6.51
C ASN A 44 -24.23 -3.69 8.02
N SER A 45 -24.96 -4.70 8.48
CA SER A 45 -25.02 -5.03 9.90
C SER A 45 -23.68 -5.53 10.44
N LEU A 46 -22.95 -6.38 9.70
CA LEU A 46 -21.60 -6.81 10.08
C LEU A 46 -20.63 -5.62 10.12
N ILE A 47 -20.67 -4.74 9.11
CA ILE A 47 -19.87 -3.51 9.06
C ILE A 47 -20.13 -2.67 10.32
N ASN A 48 -21.40 -2.39 10.64
CA ASN A 48 -21.76 -1.55 11.79
C ASN A 48 -21.24 -2.11 13.12
N ILE A 49 -21.34 -3.44 13.31
CA ILE A 49 -20.85 -4.07 14.53
C ILE A 49 -19.32 -4.04 14.60
N LEU A 50 -18.63 -4.28 13.48
CA LEU A 50 -17.17 -4.19 13.41
C LEU A 50 -16.69 -2.76 13.70
N VAL A 51 -17.28 -1.76 13.06
CA VAL A 51 -16.98 -0.32 13.29
C VAL A 51 -17.24 0.06 14.75
N THR A 52 -18.38 -0.38 15.32
CA THR A 52 -18.68 -0.14 16.74
C THR A 52 -17.66 -0.81 17.65
N GLY A 53 -17.19 -2.02 17.31
CA GLY A 53 -16.16 -2.75 18.02
C GLY A 53 -14.77 -2.11 17.98
N LEU A 54 -14.52 -1.21 17.01
CA LEU A 54 -13.30 -0.40 16.98
C LEU A 54 -13.31 0.74 18.00
N ASN A 55 -14.46 1.14 18.54
CA ASN A 55 -14.51 2.21 19.52
C ASN A 55 -13.83 1.84 20.85
N GLY A 56 -13.24 2.84 21.50
CA GLY A 56 -12.63 2.70 22.84
C GLY A 56 -11.18 2.24 22.84
N ARG A 57 -10.81 1.48 23.89
CA ARG A 57 -9.42 1.05 24.14
C ARG A 57 -8.94 -0.01 23.15
N THR A 58 -7.63 -0.08 22.95
CA THR A 58 -7.00 -1.18 22.21
C THR A 58 -6.88 -2.41 23.11
N TRP A 59 -7.16 -3.59 22.54
CA TRP A 59 -7.14 -4.88 23.25
C TRP A 59 -6.59 -5.96 22.31
N ASN A 60 -6.08 -7.06 22.87
CA ASN A 60 -5.44 -8.12 22.10
C ASN A 60 -6.44 -8.87 21.21
N GLY A 61 -6.27 -8.83 19.90
CA GLY A 61 -7.21 -9.40 18.95
C GLY A 61 -8.05 -8.35 18.21
N LYS A 62 -7.99 -7.07 18.60
CA LYS A 62 -8.76 -5.98 17.97
C LYS A 62 -8.38 -5.77 16.50
N GLU A 63 -7.15 -6.11 16.13
CA GLU A 63 -6.65 -6.09 14.75
C GLU A 63 -7.45 -7.03 13.82
N ASN A 64 -8.09 -8.06 14.37
CA ASN A 64 -8.97 -8.93 13.59
C ASN A 64 -10.24 -8.20 13.11
N LEU A 65 -10.71 -7.18 13.84
CA LEU A 65 -11.82 -6.33 13.38
C LEU A 65 -11.40 -5.49 12.16
N LEU A 66 -10.20 -4.89 12.21
CA LEU A 66 -9.63 -4.13 11.09
C LEU A 66 -9.43 -5.02 9.86
N LYS A 67 -8.88 -6.22 10.05
CA LYS A 67 -8.73 -7.23 8.99
C LYS A 67 -10.07 -7.64 8.40
N ALA A 68 -11.09 -7.85 9.23
CA ALA A 68 -12.44 -8.20 8.77
C ALA A 68 -13.04 -7.09 7.90
N LEU A 69 -12.92 -5.83 8.32
CA LEU A 69 -13.37 -4.67 7.53
C LEU A 69 -12.64 -4.60 6.18
N ALA A 70 -11.31 -4.69 6.15
CA ALA A 70 -10.55 -4.70 4.90
C ALA A 70 -10.93 -5.88 3.98
N THR A 71 -11.24 -7.05 4.57
CA THR A 71 -11.71 -8.22 3.82
C THR A 71 -13.08 -7.99 3.21
N ILE A 72 -14.00 -7.33 3.93
CA ILE A 72 -15.32 -6.93 3.41
C ILE A 72 -15.14 -5.92 2.28
N CYS A 73 -14.31 -4.88 2.46
CA CYS A 73 -14.03 -3.87 1.43
C CYS A 73 -13.51 -4.49 0.13
N SER A 74 -12.63 -5.50 0.23
CA SER A 74 -12.07 -6.19 -0.94
C SER A 74 -13.00 -7.23 -1.56
N SER A 75 -13.76 -7.97 -0.75
CA SER A 75 -14.62 -9.07 -1.22
C SER A 75 -16.00 -8.60 -1.70
N CYS A 76 -16.47 -7.46 -1.21
CA CYS A 76 -17.76 -6.85 -1.55
C CYS A 76 -17.58 -5.50 -2.28
N LYS A 77 -16.45 -5.32 -2.98
CA LYS A 77 -16.07 -4.02 -3.56
C LYS A 77 -17.02 -3.53 -4.65
N ILE A 78 -17.70 -4.43 -5.37
CA ILE A 78 -18.61 -4.05 -6.46
C ILE A 78 -19.83 -3.36 -5.86
N GLU A 79 -20.40 -3.97 -4.84
CA GLU A 79 -21.56 -3.44 -4.13
C GLU A 79 -21.16 -2.17 -3.36
N LEU A 80 -20.04 -2.18 -2.63
CA LEU A 80 -19.61 -1.03 -1.82
C LEU A 80 -19.25 0.21 -2.64
N LYS A 81 -18.93 0.08 -3.93
CA LYS A 81 -18.68 1.23 -4.82
C LYS A 81 -19.96 1.88 -5.35
N GLN A 82 -21.14 1.35 -5.02
CA GLN A 82 -22.43 1.98 -5.35
C GLN A 82 -22.60 3.29 -4.57
N GLU A 83 -23.14 4.32 -5.24
CA GLU A 83 -23.26 5.68 -4.70
C GLU A 83 -24.09 5.70 -3.41
N GLU A 84 -25.13 4.86 -3.31
CA GLU A 84 -26.00 4.74 -2.14
C GLU A 84 -25.25 4.27 -0.88
N LEU A 85 -24.07 3.63 -1.04
CA LEU A 85 -23.25 3.13 0.04
C LEU A 85 -22.04 4.00 0.35
N SER A 86 -21.90 5.16 -0.31
CA SER A 86 -20.78 6.09 -0.05
C SER A 86 -20.66 6.45 1.43
N SER A 87 -21.78 6.73 2.11
CA SER A 87 -21.78 7.06 3.55
C SER A 87 -21.32 5.89 4.45
N VAL A 88 -21.65 4.65 4.07
CA VAL A 88 -21.19 3.44 4.76
C VAL A 88 -19.70 3.28 4.57
N VAL A 89 -19.20 3.53 3.36
CA VAL A 89 -17.78 3.47 3.05
C VAL A 89 -16.99 4.53 3.81
N ASP A 90 -17.47 5.78 3.84
CA ASP A 90 -16.85 6.85 4.63
C ASP A 90 -16.78 6.47 6.10
N THR A 91 -17.85 5.89 6.64
CA THR A 91 -17.88 5.39 8.03
C THR A 91 -16.81 4.34 8.28
N ILE A 92 -16.59 3.39 7.35
CA ILE A 92 -15.54 2.38 7.47
C ILE A 92 -14.17 3.05 7.45
N VAL A 93 -13.91 3.90 6.45
CA VAL A 93 -12.59 4.50 6.25
C VAL A 93 -12.23 5.46 7.39
N ASP A 94 -13.17 6.26 7.87
CA ASP A 94 -12.99 7.14 9.03
C ASP A 94 -12.68 6.37 10.31
N ALA A 95 -13.34 5.23 10.53
CA ALA A 95 -13.04 4.37 11.66
C ALA A 95 -11.62 3.80 11.57
N MET A 96 -11.19 3.37 10.39
CA MET A 96 -9.84 2.83 10.17
C MET A 96 -8.76 3.92 10.30
N LEU A 97 -9.01 5.13 9.79
CA LEU A 97 -8.12 6.29 9.96
C LEU A 97 -7.90 6.62 11.45
N LYS A 98 -8.97 6.62 12.25
CA LYS A 98 -8.87 6.84 13.71
C LYS A 98 -8.00 5.78 14.39
N GLU A 99 -8.10 4.52 13.98
CA GLU A 99 -7.29 3.45 14.55
C GLU A 99 -5.81 3.51 14.11
N CYS A 100 -5.51 4.10 12.94
CA CYS A 100 -4.12 4.36 12.51
C CYS A 100 -3.41 5.42 13.38
N CYS A 101 -4.17 6.25 14.10
CA CYS A 101 -3.61 7.25 15.02
C CYS A 101 -3.30 6.71 16.42
N LYS A 102 -3.51 5.41 16.70
CA LYS A 102 -3.22 4.82 18.02
C LYS A 102 -1.71 4.66 18.25
N GLU A 103 -1.24 4.90 19.47
CA GLU A 103 0.21 4.88 19.78
C GLU A 103 0.85 3.47 19.82
N GLN A 104 0.06 2.42 20.05
CA GLN A 104 0.60 1.06 20.12
C GLN A 104 1.11 0.61 18.73
N LEU A 105 2.44 0.56 18.56
CA LEU A 105 3.12 0.35 17.27
C LEU A 105 2.62 -0.88 16.49
N ALA A 106 2.53 -2.05 17.14
CA ALA A 106 2.06 -3.27 16.50
C ALA A 106 0.60 -3.17 16.03
N TYR A 107 -0.26 -2.51 16.82
CA TYR A 107 -1.64 -2.27 16.43
C TYR A 107 -1.75 -1.25 15.29
N LYS A 108 -0.97 -0.16 15.37
CA LYS A 108 -0.86 0.85 14.30
C LYS A 108 -0.46 0.21 12.97
N GLN A 109 0.51 -0.72 12.99
CA GLN A 109 0.90 -1.48 11.81
C GLN A 109 -0.30 -2.23 11.20
N HIS A 110 -1.09 -2.95 12.00
CA HIS A 110 -2.28 -3.64 11.50
C HIS A 110 -3.34 -2.67 10.96
N ALA A 111 -3.55 -1.52 11.61
CA ALA A 111 -4.48 -0.50 11.17
C ALA A 111 -4.08 0.09 9.82
N LEU A 112 -2.81 0.50 9.66
CA LEU A 112 -2.28 1.01 8.39
C LEU A 112 -2.42 -0.01 7.27
N LYS A 113 -2.09 -1.28 7.54
CA LYS A 113 -2.20 -2.35 6.55
C LYS A 113 -3.65 -2.49 6.07
N ALA A 114 -4.58 -2.61 7.01
CA ALA A 114 -6.00 -2.77 6.72
C ALA A 114 -6.56 -1.56 5.96
N LEU A 115 -6.17 -0.34 6.35
CA LEU A 115 -6.59 0.90 5.67
C LEU A 115 -6.10 0.92 4.23
N GLY A 116 -4.83 0.59 3.98
CA GLY A 116 -4.28 0.52 2.63
C GLY A 116 -5.01 -0.51 1.76
N ASP A 117 -5.32 -1.69 2.31
CA ASP A 117 -6.09 -2.73 1.61
C ASP A 117 -7.52 -2.26 1.26
N ALA A 118 -8.19 -1.58 2.20
CA ALA A 118 -9.54 -1.05 1.99
C ALA A 118 -9.56 0.07 0.93
N LEU A 119 -8.67 1.06 1.04
CA LEU A 119 -8.57 2.17 0.10
C LEU A 119 -8.24 1.69 -1.31
N SER A 120 -7.28 0.76 -1.44
CA SER A 120 -6.91 0.19 -2.74
C SER A 120 -8.06 -0.62 -3.38
N ALA A 121 -8.83 -1.37 -2.57
CA ALA A 121 -9.95 -2.14 -3.08
C ALA A 121 -11.12 -1.25 -3.56
N LEU A 122 -11.40 -0.19 -2.81
CA LEU A 122 -12.52 0.71 -3.05
C LEU A 122 -12.17 1.83 -4.05
N ASP A 123 -10.89 2.10 -4.27
CA ASP A 123 -10.37 3.18 -5.13
C ASP A 123 -10.92 4.55 -4.71
N ILE A 124 -10.76 4.88 -3.43
CA ILE A 124 -11.26 6.12 -2.82
C ILE A 124 -10.10 6.99 -2.41
N ASP A 125 -10.23 8.28 -2.71
CA ASP A 125 -9.23 9.28 -2.38
C ASP A 125 -9.35 9.75 -0.93
N ARG A 126 -8.40 9.31 -0.11
CA ARG A 126 -8.15 9.79 1.26
C ARG A 126 -6.66 10.06 1.47
N PHE A 127 -5.98 10.45 0.40
CA PHE A 127 -4.53 10.48 0.39
C PHE A 127 -3.96 11.51 1.37
N ASP A 128 -4.61 12.67 1.51
CA ASP A 128 -4.17 13.73 2.44
C ASP A 128 -4.06 13.21 3.88
N GLN A 129 -5.08 12.49 4.36
CA GLN A 129 -5.08 11.93 5.71
C GLN A 129 -4.06 10.80 5.84
N VAL A 130 -3.95 9.94 4.83
CA VAL A 130 -2.95 8.85 4.82
C VAL A 130 -1.53 9.41 4.85
N TYR A 131 -1.24 10.43 4.03
CA TYR A 131 0.06 11.06 3.95
C TYR A 131 0.46 11.65 5.30
N SER A 132 -0.44 12.40 5.94
CA SER A 132 -0.20 12.98 7.27
C SER A 132 0.10 11.91 8.34
N ILE A 133 -0.65 10.81 8.35
CA ILE A 133 -0.42 9.71 9.31
C ILE A 133 0.90 9.00 9.03
N VAL A 134 1.22 8.76 7.75
CA VAL A 134 2.47 8.11 7.34
C VAL A 134 3.67 8.99 7.68
N GLU A 135 3.59 10.29 7.43
CA GLU A 135 4.64 11.26 7.77
C GLU A 135 4.90 11.29 9.29
N ASP A 136 3.85 11.41 10.12
CA ASP A 136 3.96 11.33 11.58
C ASP A 136 4.58 10.01 12.04
N THR A 137 4.15 8.89 11.44
CA THR A 137 4.64 7.55 11.78
C THR A 137 6.13 7.40 11.45
N LEU A 138 6.58 7.91 10.30
CA LEU A 138 7.97 7.86 9.88
C LEU A 138 8.85 8.83 10.69
N ALA A 139 8.34 10.01 11.03
CA ALA A 139 9.05 10.97 11.88
C ALA A 139 9.29 10.40 13.28
N LYS A 140 8.27 9.79 13.91
CA LYS A 140 8.39 9.13 15.22
C LYS A 140 9.27 7.87 15.18
N GLY A 141 9.32 7.17 14.05
CA GLY A 141 10.20 6.02 13.87
C GLY A 141 11.69 6.39 13.77
N ASN A 142 11.98 7.60 13.28
CA ASN A 142 13.34 8.16 13.19
C ASN A 142 13.74 8.96 14.43
N GLY A 143 12.75 9.48 15.18
CA GLY A 143 12.94 10.13 16.46
C GLY A 143 13.45 9.12 17.49
N THR A 144 14.68 9.31 17.93
CA THR A 144 15.17 8.72 19.17
C THR A 144 14.34 9.38 20.28
N GLU A 145 13.23 8.76 20.69
CA GLU A 145 12.68 9.05 22.01
C GLU A 145 13.73 8.59 23.02
N GLU A 146 14.65 9.52 23.30
CA GLU A 146 15.53 9.54 24.46
C GLU A 146 14.65 9.55 25.70
N SER A 147 14.21 8.37 26.14
CA SER A 147 13.85 8.14 27.53
C SER A 147 14.06 6.67 27.88
N ASP A 148 14.88 6.49 28.91
CA ASP A 148 15.12 5.31 29.73
C ASP A 148 16.14 4.28 29.21
N ASP A 149 17.40 4.60 29.55
CA ASP A 149 18.27 3.73 30.34
C ASP A 149 17.51 2.59 31.04
N GLU A 150 18.03 1.35 30.94
CA GLU A 150 17.53 0.10 31.57
C GLU A 150 16.57 -0.81 30.78
N ARG A 151 16.58 -0.83 29.44
CA ARG A 151 15.94 -1.94 28.69
C ARG A 151 16.95 -3.00 28.24
N SER A 152 16.62 -4.28 28.45
CA SER A 152 17.46 -5.41 28.01
C SER A 152 17.68 -5.39 26.49
N SER A 153 18.81 -5.94 26.03
CA SER A 153 19.17 -6.01 24.60
C SER A 153 18.10 -6.71 23.74
N GLU A 154 17.40 -7.70 24.29
CA GLU A 154 16.30 -8.42 23.63
C GLU A 154 15.05 -7.55 23.44
N THR A 155 14.73 -6.70 24.42
CA THR A 155 13.57 -5.80 24.33
C THR A 155 13.84 -4.72 23.27
N ASN A 156 15.10 -4.27 23.14
CA ASN A 156 15.49 -3.29 22.14
C ASN A 156 15.45 -3.87 20.71
N SER A 157 15.93 -5.10 20.51
CA SER A 157 15.89 -5.76 19.20
C SER A 157 14.46 -6.01 18.71
N GLN A 158 13.55 -6.42 19.61
CA GLN A 158 12.13 -6.60 19.30
C GLN A 158 11.45 -5.26 18.94
N ARG A 159 11.77 -4.18 19.66
CA ARG A 159 11.25 -2.84 19.33
C ARG A 159 11.73 -2.38 17.95
N GLN A 160 13.02 -2.54 17.64
CA GLN A 160 13.57 -2.18 16.33
C GLN A 160 12.93 -2.97 15.19
N GLN A 161 12.63 -4.26 15.42
CA GLN A 161 11.91 -5.09 14.46
C GLN A 161 10.50 -4.54 14.18
N ILE A 162 9.76 -4.18 15.24
CA ILE A 162 8.41 -3.59 15.10
C ILE A 162 8.46 -2.27 14.35
N LEU A 163 9.44 -1.40 14.65
CA LEU A 163 9.62 -0.12 13.94
C LEU A 163 9.94 -0.32 12.45
N THR A 164 10.76 -1.32 12.13
CA THR A 164 11.07 -1.68 10.75
C THR A 164 9.82 -2.15 10.02
N GLN A 165 9.04 -3.05 10.62
CA GLN A 165 7.78 -3.56 10.05
C GLN A 165 6.71 -2.47 9.90
N LEU A 166 6.66 -1.54 10.85
CA LEU A 166 5.78 -0.37 10.80
C LEU A 166 6.18 0.54 9.64
N THR A 167 7.48 0.78 9.45
CA THR A 167 8.02 1.56 8.31
C THR A 167 7.70 0.90 6.97
N GLU A 168 7.89 -0.41 6.86
CA GLU A 168 7.49 -1.19 5.67
C GLU A 168 6.00 -0.99 5.38
N THR A 169 5.17 -1.18 6.40
CA THR A 169 3.71 -1.06 6.26
C THR A 169 3.28 0.36 5.92
N ALA A 170 3.95 1.38 6.46
CA ALA A 170 3.66 2.78 6.14
C ALA A 170 3.88 3.07 4.65
N TYR A 171 4.99 2.61 4.06
CA TYR A 171 5.22 2.74 2.62
C TYR A 171 4.26 1.89 1.78
N GLU A 172 3.95 0.67 2.20
CA GLU A 172 2.93 -0.14 1.52
C GLU A 172 1.55 0.55 1.50
N THR A 173 1.14 1.13 2.62
CA THR A 173 -0.11 1.88 2.76
C THR A 173 -0.09 3.15 1.91
N LEU A 174 1.01 3.89 1.92
CA LEU A 174 1.22 5.06 1.07
C LEU A 174 1.05 4.71 -0.41
N GLY A 175 1.70 3.63 -0.85
CA GLY A 175 1.58 3.12 -2.21
C GLY A 175 0.14 2.73 -2.57
N LYS A 176 -0.53 1.97 -1.70
CA LYS A 176 -1.92 1.52 -1.90
C LYS A 176 -2.96 2.63 -1.87
N ALA A 177 -2.72 3.68 -1.09
CA ALA A 177 -3.60 4.84 -1.02
C ALA A 177 -3.38 5.84 -2.17
N TRP A 178 -2.31 5.69 -2.98
CA TRP A 178 -2.01 6.64 -4.05
C TRP A 178 -3.25 6.92 -4.93
N PRO A 179 -3.70 8.18 -5.02
CA PRO A 179 -5.04 8.47 -5.52
C PRO A 179 -5.08 8.40 -7.04
N SER A 180 -6.23 8.06 -7.61
CA SER A 180 -6.50 8.20 -9.05
C SER A 180 -6.92 9.64 -9.43
N ASN A 181 -7.13 10.50 -8.44
CA ASN A 181 -7.54 11.90 -8.60
C ASN A 181 -6.36 12.81 -8.96
N HIS A 182 -6.46 13.50 -10.10
CA HIS A 182 -5.43 14.41 -10.59
C HIS A 182 -5.10 15.55 -9.63
N LEU A 183 -6.10 16.20 -9.02
CA LEU A 183 -5.87 17.36 -8.14
C LEU A 183 -5.01 17.00 -6.94
N THR A 184 -5.31 15.87 -6.31
CA THR A 184 -4.55 15.33 -5.19
C THR A 184 -3.15 14.94 -5.63
N GLN A 185 -3.00 14.28 -6.80
CA GLN A 185 -1.68 13.96 -7.33
C GLN A 185 -0.82 15.20 -7.56
N VAL A 186 -1.35 16.29 -8.11
CA VAL A 186 -0.59 17.54 -8.31
C VAL A 186 0.02 18.04 -7.00
N HIS A 187 -0.70 17.93 -5.89
CA HIS A 187 -0.20 18.37 -4.58
C HIS A 187 0.91 17.47 -4.00
N TYR A 188 0.87 16.16 -4.25
CA TYR A 188 1.72 15.18 -3.58
C TYR A 188 2.77 14.48 -4.46
N ARG A 189 2.65 14.53 -5.80
CA ARG A 189 3.46 13.73 -6.74
C ARG A 189 4.97 13.92 -6.56
N GLU A 190 5.43 15.15 -6.39
CA GLU A 190 6.85 15.42 -6.17
C GLU A 190 7.27 15.08 -4.73
N LYS A 191 6.46 15.45 -3.73
CA LYS A 191 6.72 15.18 -2.30
C LYS A 191 6.93 13.69 -2.01
N VAL A 192 6.04 12.85 -2.53
CA VAL A 192 6.10 11.39 -2.34
C VAL A 192 7.34 10.80 -2.99
N LEU A 193 7.69 11.25 -4.21
CA LEU A 193 8.89 10.77 -4.89
C LEU A 193 10.16 11.19 -4.15
N ASP A 194 10.26 12.45 -3.71
CA ASP A 194 11.42 12.94 -2.97
C ASP A 194 11.61 12.17 -1.65
N GLN A 195 10.52 11.94 -0.92
CA GLN A 195 10.53 11.13 0.29
C GLN A 195 10.96 9.69 0.01
N CYS A 196 10.39 9.03 -1.01
CA CYS A 196 10.76 7.67 -1.41
C CYS A 196 12.26 7.57 -1.74
N VAL A 197 12.78 8.45 -2.60
CA VAL A 197 14.19 8.43 -3.03
C VAL A 197 15.14 8.71 -1.85
N SER A 198 14.81 9.69 -1.01
CA SER A 198 15.62 10.03 0.18
C SER A 198 15.70 8.86 1.16
N CYS A 199 14.56 8.22 1.44
CA CYS A 199 14.51 7.11 2.38
C CYS A 199 15.09 5.81 1.79
N LEU A 200 14.99 5.59 0.48
CA LEU A 200 15.50 4.37 -0.17
C LEU A 200 16.98 4.13 0.13
N ASN A 201 17.80 5.18 0.07
CA ASN A 201 19.25 5.10 0.29
C ASN A 201 19.63 4.75 1.74
N ASN A 202 18.82 5.20 2.71
CA ASN A 202 19.14 5.13 4.13
C ASN A 202 18.34 4.05 4.90
N SER A 203 17.60 3.22 4.17
CA SER A 203 16.69 2.23 4.77
C SER A 203 17.25 0.81 4.76
N THR A 204 16.69 -0.03 5.63
CA THR A 204 16.92 -1.47 5.63
C THR A 204 16.40 -2.12 4.34
N ARG A 205 16.89 -3.31 4.00
CA ARG A 205 16.46 -4.02 2.77
C ARG A 205 14.96 -4.28 2.68
N PRO A 206 14.27 -4.70 3.76
CA PRO A 206 12.81 -4.87 3.72
C PRO A 206 12.08 -3.56 3.42
N VAL A 207 12.48 -2.46 4.07
CA VAL A 207 11.91 -1.12 3.82
C VAL A 207 12.18 -0.65 2.39
N GLN A 208 13.37 -0.90 1.84
CA GLN A 208 13.66 -0.60 0.43
C GLN A 208 12.71 -1.32 -0.53
N VAL A 209 12.40 -2.60 -0.27
CA VAL A 209 11.41 -3.34 -1.08
C VAL A 209 10.03 -2.69 -0.97
N ALA A 210 9.61 -2.29 0.25
CA ALA A 210 8.34 -1.62 0.46
C ALA A 210 8.26 -0.26 -0.27
N ILE A 211 9.34 0.53 -0.26
CA ILE A 211 9.43 1.79 -1.01
C ILE A 211 9.27 1.55 -2.51
N VAL A 212 9.98 0.56 -3.08
CA VAL A 212 9.88 0.26 -4.52
C VAL A 212 8.49 -0.29 -4.88
N ALA A 213 7.86 -1.07 -3.99
CA ALA A 213 6.48 -1.50 -4.17
C ALA A 213 5.51 -0.31 -4.15
N ALA A 214 5.75 0.69 -3.29
CA ALA A 214 4.97 1.94 -3.29
C ALA A 214 5.16 2.73 -4.59
N LEU A 215 6.39 2.82 -5.10
CA LEU A 215 6.69 3.40 -6.41
C LEU A 215 5.99 2.68 -7.55
N ARG A 216 5.80 1.36 -7.47
CA ARG A 216 5.01 0.60 -8.45
C ARG A 216 3.57 1.08 -8.48
N CYS A 217 2.91 1.16 -7.32
CA CYS A 217 1.53 1.64 -7.22
C CYS A 217 1.40 3.12 -7.64
N TYR A 218 2.43 3.93 -7.36
CA TYR A 218 2.53 5.31 -7.81
C TYR A 218 2.52 5.40 -9.35
N VAL A 219 3.43 4.68 -10.02
CA VAL A 219 3.54 4.67 -11.50
C VAL A 219 2.28 4.08 -12.14
N GLU A 220 1.68 3.05 -11.53
CA GLU A 220 0.47 2.41 -12.04
C GLU A 220 -0.69 3.39 -12.23
N ARG A 221 -0.86 4.28 -11.25
CA ARG A 221 -1.99 5.20 -11.13
C ARG A 221 -1.64 6.65 -11.44
N LEU A 222 -0.40 6.96 -11.82
CA LEU A 222 0.01 8.32 -12.19
C LEU A 222 -0.81 8.83 -13.37
N THR A 223 -1.54 9.92 -13.17
CA THR A 223 -2.45 10.51 -14.18
C THR A 223 -1.71 11.04 -15.40
N LEU A 224 -0.47 11.54 -15.22
CA LEU A 224 0.41 11.92 -16.34
C LEU A 224 0.82 10.74 -17.23
N LEU A 225 0.67 9.52 -16.73
CA LEU A 225 0.90 8.30 -17.49
C LEU A 225 -0.42 7.61 -17.90
N ASP A 226 -1.56 8.28 -17.77
CA ASP A 226 -2.84 7.73 -18.20
C ASP A 226 -3.10 8.06 -19.68
N GLY A 227 -3.46 7.03 -20.46
CA GLY A 227 -3.71 7.12 -21.90
C GLY A 227 -4.85 8.07 -22.29
N SER A 228 -5.69 8.43 -21.32
CA SER A 228 -6.80 9.37 -21.48
C SER A 228 -6.39 10.85 -21.43
N THR A 229 -5.19 11.15 -20.93
CA THR A 229 -4.74 12.52 -20.66
C THR A 229 -3.92 13.06 -21.83
N MET A 230 -4.37 14.17 -22.43
CA MET A 230 -3.58 14.91 -23.42
C MET A 230 -2.50 15.71 -22.68
N LEU A 231 -1.22 15.35 -22.87
CA LEU A 231 -0.11 16.02 -22.20
C LEU A 231 0.17 17.41 -22.81
N GLU A 232 -0.04 18.46 -22.01
CA GLU A 232 0.40 19.81 -22.32
C GLU A 232 1.93 19.95 -22.20
N GLU A 233 2.49 21.08 -22.68
CA GLU A 233 3.94 21.33 -22.60
C GLU A 233 4.44 21.36 -21.15
N GLY A 234 3.68 21.98 -20.24
CA GLY A 234 3.99 21.97 -18.81
C GLY A 234 3.91 20.59 -18.16
N ASP A 235 3.01 19.73 -18.63
CA ASP A 235 2.91 18.35 -18.13
C ASP A 235 4.10 17.49 -18.56
N ARG A 236 4.66 17.72 -19.75
CA ARG A 236 5.88 17.05 -20.20
C ARG A 236 7.08 17.40 -19.33
N GLU A 237 7.25 18.66 -18.96
CA GLU A 237 8.35 19.06 -18.07
C GLU A 237 8.22 18.43 -16.68
N VAL A 238 7.00 18.36 -16.15
CA VAL A 238 6.72 17.68 -14.89
C VAL A 238 7.02 16.19 -15.00
N LEU A 239 6.56 15.55 -16.09
CA LEU A 239 6.78 14.14 -16.33
C LEU A 239 8.28 13.83 -16.38
N ASP A 240 9.08 14.64 -17.06
CA ASP A 240 10.54 14.49 -17.10
C ASP A 240 11.17 14.56 -15.69
N ARG A 241 10.74 15.52 -14.85
CA ARG A 241 11.20 15.60 -13.45
C ARG A 241 10.84 14.35 -12.65
N ILE A 242 9.62 13.84 -12.83
CA ILE A 242 9.15 12.61 -12.19
C ILE A 242 9.97 11.40 -12.67
N LEU A 243 10.17 11.25 -13.97
CA LEU A 243 10.92 10.14 -14.57
C LEU A 243 12.36 10.13 -14.05
N LYS A 244 13.02 11.29 -13.96
CA LYS A 244 14.38 11.40 -13.38
C LYS A 244 14.45 10.84 -11.96
N LYS A 245 13.46 11.14 -11.12
CA LYS A 245 13.39 10.63 -9.73
C LYS A 245 13.10 9.13 -9.68
N VAL A 246 12.20 8.64 -10.54
CA VAL A 246 11.93 7.21 -10.67
C VAL A 246 13.19 6.47 -11.14
N TYR A 247 13.93 7.04 -12.09
CA TYR A 247 15.17 6.44 -12.61
C TYR A 247 16.22 6.33 -11.52
N GLN A 248 16.40 7.39 -10.72
CA GLN A 248 17.29 7.38 -9.57
C GLN A 248 16.96 6.23 -8.59
N ALA A 249 15.67 6.01 -8.29
CA ALA A 249 15.25 4.92 -7.41
C ALA A 249 15.51 3.54 -8.04
N LEU A 250 15.29 3.40 -9.34
CA LEU A 250 15.51 2.14 -10.08
C LEU A 250 17.00 1.80 -10.19
N GLU A 251 17.85 2.77 -10.52
CA GLU A 251 19.31 2.61 -10.60
C GLU A 251 19.87 2.12 -9.27
N PHE A 252 19.48 2.76 -8.15
CA PHE A 252 19.86 2.32 -6.82
C PHE A 252 19.42 0.87 -6.55
N SER A 253 18.15 0.55 -6.83
CA SER A 253 17.55 -0.74 -6.51
C SER A 253 18.13 -1.89 -7.33
N LEU A 254 18.36 -1.66 -8.62
CA LEU A 254 18.96 -2.64 -9.54
C LEU A 254 20.46 -2.82 -9.28
N GLY A 255 21.16 -1.78 -8.79
CA GLY A 255 22.56 -1.85 -8.40
C GLY A 255 22.85 -2.79 -7.22
N ILE A 256 21.83 -3.16 -6.42
CA ILE A 256 21.99 -4.06 -5.27
C ILE A 256 21.90 -5.53 -5.74
N LEU A 257 23.01 -6.02 -6.30
CA LEU A 257 23.11 -7.35 -6.93
C LEU A 257 22.90 -8.53 -5.96
N LYS A 258 23.01 -8.33 -4.64
CA LYS A 258 22.80 -9.42 -3.66
C LYS A 258 21.34 -9.58 -3.21
N HIS A 259 20.43 -8.67 -3.57
CA HIS A 259 19.05 -8.68 -3.05
C HIS A 259 17.99 -8.93 -4.15
N ALA A 260 17.72 -10.21 -4.44
CA ALA A 260 16.82 -10.61 -5.53
C ALA A 260 15.40 -10.04 -5.43
N ARG A 261 14.82 -9.95 -4.22
CA ARG A 261 13.47 -9.38 -4.02
C ARG A 261 13.39 -7.90 -4.42
N LEU A 262 14.44 -7.13 -4.13
CA LEU A 262 14.48 -5.70 -4.47
C LEU A 262 14.63 -5.51 -5.98
N ARG A 263 15.50 -6.28 -6.62
CA ARG A 263 15.62 -6.28 -8.09
C ARG A 263 14.32 -6.67 -8.76
N LYS A 264 13.65 -7.73 -8.30
CA LYS A 264 12.35 -8.16 -8.84
C LYS A 264 11.34 -7.01 -8.80
N GLU A 265 11.24 -6.31 -7.68
CA GLU A 265 10.28 -5.21 -7.55
C GLU A 265 10.67 -4.01 -8.44
N ALA A 266 11.95 -3.67 -8.52
CA ALA A 266 12.45 -2.63 -9.42
C ALA A 266 12.18 -2.96 -10.90
N LEU A 267 12.37 -4.22 -11.30
CA LEU A 267 12.03 -4.66 -12.66
C LEU A 267 10.52 -4.61 -12.94
N ASN A 268 9.67 -4.86 -11.94
CA ASN A 268 8.23 -4.70 -12.10
C ASN A 268 7.84 -3.22 -12.33
N VAL A 269 8.48 -2.29 -11.61
CA VAL A 269 8.31 -0.85 -11.85
C VAL A 269 8.80 -0.46 -13.25
N LEU A 270 10.00 -0.91 -13.64
CA LEU A 270 10.59 -0.63 -14.96
C LEU A 270 9.70 -1.14 -16.10
N TYR A 271 9.20 -2.37 -15.99
CA TYR A 271 8.27 -2.95 -16.97
C TYR A 271 6.97 -2.15 -17.08
N LEU A 272 6.37 -1.81 -15.94
CA LEU A 272 5.12 -1.04 -15.89
C LEU A 272 5.30 0.34 -16.50
N LEU A 273 6.40 1.01 -16.18
CA LEU A 273 6.74 2.33 -16.72
C LEU A 273 6.93 2.26 -18.24
N GLY A 274 7.73 1.30 -18.73
CA GLY A 274 7.91 1.10 -20.17
C GLY A 274 6.59 0.82 -20.88
N LYS A 275 5.68 0.07 -20.26
CA LYS A 275 4.37 -0.23 -20.84
C LYS A 275 3.53 1.03 -20.97
N LYS A 276 3.44 1.81 -19.89
CA LYS A 276 2.70 3.09 -19.87
C LYS A 276 3.24 4.10 -20.89
N LEU A 277 4.56 4.25 -20.97
CA LEU A 277 5.19 5.15 -21.96
C LEU A 277 4.93 4.70 -23.40
N LYS A 278 4.94 3.39 -23.65
CA LYS A 278 4.61 2.81 -24.95
C LYS A 278 3.15 3.05 -25.33
N ASP A 279 2.22 2.80 -24.39
CA ASP A 279 0.78 3.01 -24.60
C ASP A 279 0.47 4.50 -24.90
N LEU A 280 1.28 5.43 -24.36
CA LEU A 280 1.20 6.87 -24.62
C LEU A 280 1.95 7.36 -25.86
N ASN A 281 2.67 6.49 -26.58
CA ASN A 281 3.57 6.87 -27.68
C ASN A 281 4.67 7.89 -27.28
N CYS A 282 5.10 7.89 -26.02
CA CYS A 282 6.23 8.69 -25.50
C CYS A 282 7.57 8.08 -25.95
N THR A 283 7.87 8.18 -27.25
CA THR A 283 9.02 7.49 -27.88
C THR A 283 10.38 7.96 -27.35
N ALA A 284 10.53 9.24 -27.03
CA ALA A 284 11.78 9.80 -26.52
C ALA A 284 12.08 9.27 -25.10
N GLU A 285 11.09 9.27 -24.21
CA GLU A 285 11.18 8.78 -22.85
C GLU A 285 11.41 7.27 -22.82
N LEU A 286 10.73 6.52 -23.71
CA LEU A 286 10.93 5.08 -23.86
C LEU A 286 12.34 4.74 -24.37
N CYS A 287 12.88 5.52 -25.31
CA CYS A 287 14.26 5.39 -25.78
C CYS A 287 15.25 5.66 -24.65
N ASN A 288 15.04 6.74 -23.89
CA ASN A 288 15.87 7.08 -22.73
C ASN A 288 15.85 5.96 -21.67
N LEU A 289 14.67 5.40 -21.38
CA LEU A 289 14.51 4.26 -20.47
C LEU A 289 15.32 3.04 -20.95
N SER A 290 15.29 2.75 -22.25
CA SER A 290 16.06 1.65 -22.87
C SER A 290 17.56 1.85 -22.78
N VAL A 291 18.05 3.05 -23.08
CA VAL A 291 19.48 3.39 -23.01
C VAL A 291 19.98 3.34 -21.57
N THR A 292 19.23 3.93 -20.63
CA THR A 292 19.62 4.04 -19.22
C THR A 292 19.69 2.65 -18.55
N PHE A 293 18.67 1.81 -18.74
CA PHE A 293 18.58 0.52 -18.04
C PHE A 293 19.09 -0.67 -18.85
N GLY A 294 19.48 -0.49 -20.11
CA GLY A 294 20.08 -1.53 -20.95
C GLY A 294 21.22 -2.30 -20.26
N PRO A 295 22.25 -1.63 -19.72
CA PRO A 295 23.33 -2.29 -18.99
C PRO A 295 22.84 -3.09 -17.76
N SER A 296 21.92 -2.52 -16.98
CA SER A 296 21.34 -3.19 -15.81
C SER A 296 20.53 -4.43 -16.18
N LEU A 297 19.81 -4.39 -17.31
CA LEU A 297 19.06 -5.54 -17.83
C LEU A 297 19.99 -6.65 -18.33
N GLU A 298 21.12 -6.31 -18.95
CA GLU A 298 22.14 -7.29 -19.32
C GLU A 298 22.74 -7.97 -18.08
N GLU A 299 23.03 -7.21 -17.03
CA GLU A 299 23.52 -7.77 -15.77
C GLU A 299 22.46 -8.66 -15.09
N CYS A 300 21.20 -8.21 -15.04
CA CYS A 300 20.10 -9.00 -14.48
C CYS A 300 19.80 -10.28 -15.28
N SER A 301 20.16 -10.35 -16.58
CA SER A 301 19.96 -11.56 -17.38
C SER A 301 20.84 -12.74 -16.92
N LYS A 302 21.94 -12.43 -16.21
CA LYS A 302 22.86 -13.41 -15.63
C LYS A 302 22.40 -13.94 -14.27
N ASP A 303 21.35 -13.36 -13.69
CA ASP A 303 20.78 -13.76 -12.39
C ASP A 303 20.22 -15.18 -12.45
N ASN A 304 20.43 -16.01 -11.43
CA ASN A 304 19.94 -17.39 -11.44
C ASN A 304 18.45 -17.54 -11.10
N THR A 305 17.78 -16.46 -10.70
CA THR A 305 16.37 -16.46 -10.28
C THR A 305 15.44 -16.47 -11.51
N PRO A 306 14.60 -17.50 -11.72
CA PRO A 306 13.76 -17.62 -12.91
C PRO A 306 12.82 -16.43 -13.14
N GLU A 307 12.24 -15.89 -12.08
CA GLU A 307 11.30 -14.76 -12.16
C GLU A 307 11.99 -13.47 -12.64
N ILE A 308 13.26 -13.27 -12.27
CA ILE A 308 14.06 -12.13 -12.73
C ILE A 308 14.36 -12.29 -14.21
N LYS A 309 14.81 -13.48 -14.64
CA LYS A 309 15.08 -13.75 -16.06
C LYS A 309 13.84 -13.54 -16.93
N SER A 310 12.69 -14.09 -16.52
CA SER A 310 11.43 -13.92 -17.23
C SER A 310 11.09 -12.44 -17.40
N ARG A 311 11.16 -11.67 -16.31
CA ARG A 311 10.83 -10.24 -16.35
C ARG A 311 11.80 -9.44 -17.22
N VAL A 312 13.09 -9.77 -17.21
CA VAL A 312 14.10 -9.13 -18.09
C VAL A 312 13.76 -9.38 -19.57
N ILE A 313 13.36 -10.60 -19.93
CA ILE A 313 12.95 -10.94 -21.30
C ILE A 313 11.73 -10.10 -21.70
N ASP A 314 10.72 -10.02 -20.83
CA ASP A 314 9.51 -9.21 -21.09
C ASP A 314 9.85 -7.73 -21.34
N ILE A 315 10.75 -7.17 -20.52
CA ILE A 315 11.21 -5.77 -20.67
C ILE A 315 12.00 -5.60 -21.96
N LYS A 316 12.95 -6.50 -22.28
CA LYS A 316 13.72 -6.41 -23.53
C LYS A 316 12.81 -6.48 -24.76
N ASN A 317 11.77 -7.32 -24.73
CA ASN A 317 10.80 -7.41 -25.82
C ASN A 317 9.95 -6.14 -25.93
N LEU A 318 9.56 -5.56 -24.79
CA LEU A 318 8.81 -4.32 -24.73
C LEU A 318 9.58 -3.13 -25.31
N LEU A 319 10.88 -3.03 -25.01
CA LEU A 319 11.76 -1.91 -25.39
C LEU A 319 12.41 -2.02 -26.78
N LYS A 320 12.29 -3.18 -27.45
CA LYS A 320 12.81 -3.41 -28.81
C LYS A 320 11.85 -2.99 -29.94
N ALA A 321 10.64 -2.58 -29.59
CA ALA A 321 9.58 -2.19 -30.52
C ALA A 321 9.06 -0.81 -30.17
#